data_AF-A0A150MJR9-F1
#
_entry.id   AF-A0A150MJR9-F1
#
_cell.length_a   1.000
_cell.length_b   1.000
_cell.length_c   1.000
_cell.angle_alpha   90.00
_cell.angle_beta   90.00
_cell.angle_gamma   90.00
#
_symmetry.space_group_name_H-M   'P 1'
#
loop_
_entity.id
_entity.type
_entity.pdbx_description
1 polymer ?
#
loop_
_entity_poly.entity_id
_entity_poly.type
_entity_poly.pdbx_seq_one_letter_code
_entity_poly.pdbx_strand_id
1 'polypeptide(L)' 'MVKVNLDKIKELRKEKGLSQEDVAKMLGFKTVYPYHRKESGQQSFTAEELMTLSQIYNVSYENFFILEVAKNETNKKEPS' A
#
# COMPACT_ATOMS: atom_id res chain seq x y z
N MET A 1 -2.02 -15.76 -0.12
CA MET A 1 -1.09 -14.99 -1.00
C MET A 1 -0.81 -13.65 -0.35
N VAL A 2 0.40 -13.09 -0.49
CA VAL A 2 0.70 -11.74 0.00
C VAL A 2 0.47 -10.75 -1.14
N LYS A 3 -0.28 -9.68 -0.88
CA LYS A 3 -0.60 -8.64 -1.88
C LYS A 3 -0.42 -7.24 -1.29
N VAL A 4 0.03 -6.29 -2.09
CA VAL A 4 0.09 -4.87 -1.69
C VAL A 4 -1.32 -4.29 -1.59
N ASN A 5 -1.59 -3.60 -0.49
CA ASN A 5 -2.82 -2.88 -0.19
C ASN A 5 -2.76 -1.45 -0.75
N LEU A 6 -3.15 -1.29 -2.00
CA LEU A 6 -3.14 0.02 -2.69
C LEU A 6 -4.12 1.01 -2.06
N ASP A 7 -5.27 0.53 -1.56
CA ASP A 7 -6.25 1.38 -0.89
C ASP A 7 -5.68 1.96 0.40
N LYS A 8 -4.91 1.17 1.16
CA LYS A 8 -4.23 1.66 2.37
C LYS A 8 -3.17 2.70 2.07
N ILE A 9 -2.37 2.50 1.02
CA ILE A 9 -1.37 3.50 0.58
C ILE A 9 -2.08 4.82 0.23
N LYS A 10 -3.19 4.74 -0.52
CA LYS A 10 -3.98 5.92 -0.93
C LYS A 10 -4.64 6.62 0.27
N GLU A 11 -5.14 5.87 1.23
CA GLU A 11 -5.70 6.39 2.49
C GLU A 11 -4.64 7.17 3.26
N LEU A 12 -3.49 6.55 3.54
CA LEU A 12 -2.39 7.17 4.28
C LEU A 12 -1.88 8.45 3.59
N ARG A 13 -1.79 8.44 2.25
CA ARG A 13 -1.45 9.65 1.49
C ARG A 13 -2.43 10.79 1.79
N LYS A 14 -3.74 10.51 1.77
CA LYS A 14 -4.78 11.50 2.04
C LYS A 14 -4.78 11.95 3.50
N GLU A 15 -4.56 11.05 4.45
CA GLU A 15 -4.42 11.39 5.87
C GLU A 15 -3.27 12.36 6.13
N LYS A 16 -2.17 12.25 5.37
CA LYS A 16 -1.07 13.22 5.39
C LYS A 16 -1.33 14.51 4.61
N GLY A 17 -2.50 14.65 3.97
CA GLY A 17 -2.84 15.81 3.15
C GLY A 17 -2.02 15.92 1.85
N LEU A 18 -1.42 14.82 1.37
CA LEU A 18 -0.53 14.82 0.22
C LEU A 18 -1.29 14.54 -1.08
N SER A 19 -0.94 15.27 -2.14
CA SER A 19 -1.36 14.95 -3.49
C SER A 19 -0.52 13.78 -4.05
N GLN A 20 -0.97 13.19 -5.17
CA GLN A 20 -0.16 12.21 -5.89
C GLN A 20 1.14 12.82 -6.42
N GLU A 21 1.12 14.11 -6.77
CA GLU A 21 2.30 14.82 -7.25
C GLU A 21 3.33 15.02 -6.15
N ASP A 22 2.88 15.32 -4.91
CA ASP A 22 3.78 15.47 -3.77
C ASP A 22 4.54 14.17 -3.49
N VAL A 23 3.81 13.04 -3.42
CA VAL A 23 4.44 11.74 -3.19
C VAL A 23 5.34 11.33 -4.35
N ALA A 24 4.96 11.64 -5.60
CA ALA A 24 5.83 11.40 -6.74
C ALA A 24 7.17 12.14 -6.63
N LYS A 25 7.15 13.41 -6.23
CA LYS A 25 8.36 14.21 -5.97
C LYS A 25 9.19 13.63 -4.82
N MET A 26 8.54 13.21 -3.73
CA MET A 26 9.21 12.60 -2.58
C MET A 26 9.88 11.25 -2.92
N LEU A 27 9.31 10.50 -3.86
CA LEU A 27 9.89 9.27 -4.41
C LEU A 27 10.94 9.53 -5.51
N GLY A 28 11.25 10.80 -5.82
CA GLY A 28 12.25 11.17 -6.82
C GLY A 28 11.78 11.04 -8.27
N PHE A 29 10.47 10.90 -8.51
CA PHE A 29 9.94 10.90 -9.88
C PHE A 29 9.89 12.31 -10.46
N LYS A 30 10.20 12.43 -11.75
CA LYS A 30 10.16 13.70 -12.49
C LYS A 30 8.73 14.18 -12.79
N THR A 31 7.76 13.27 -12.78
CA THR A 31 6.35 13.55 -13.09
C THR A 31 5.44 12.73 -12.19
N VAL A 32 4.15 13.08 -12.11
CA VAL A 32 3.14 12.34 -11.33
C VAL A 32 2.80 10.96 -11.90
N TYR A 33 3.03 10.76 -13.21
CA TYR A 33 2.54 9.60 -13.95
C TYR A 33 3.02 8.24 -13.39
N PRO A 34 4.30 8.04 -13.01
CA PRO A 34 4.76 6.79 -12.42
C PRO A 34 4.03 6.45 -11.10
N TYR A 35 3.84 7.43 -10.22
CA TYR A 35 3.14 7.22 -8.96
C TYR A 35 1.65 6.94 -9.18
N HIS A 36 0.99 7.69 -10.08
CA HIS A 36 -0.40 7.44 -10.45
C HIS A 36 -0.62 6.01 -10.92
N ARG A 37 0.23 5.49 -11.83
CA ARG A 37 0.13 4.10 -12.31
C ARG A 37 0.30 3.08 -11.17
N LYS A 38 1.16 3.38 -10.21
CA LYS A 38 1.40 2.49 -9.07
C LYS A 38 0.22 2.47 -8.10
N GLU A 39 -0.25 3.64 -7.67
CA GLU A 39 -1.39 3.75 -6.76
C GLU A 39 -2.71 3.25 -7.40
N SER A 40 -2.86 3.36 -8.72
CA SER A 40 -4.01 2.80 -9.46
C SER A 40 -3.88 1.30 -9.78
N GLY A 41 -2.76 0.66 -9.43
CA GLY A 41 -2.54 -0.77 -9.65
C GLY A 41 -2.17 -1.15 -11.09
N GLN A 42 -1.93 -0.18 -11.97
CA GLN A 42 -1.42 -0.41 -13.32
C GLN A 42 0.05 -0.86 -13.32
N GLN A 43 0.78 -0.60 -12.23
CA GLN A 43 2.16 -1.03 -12.03
C GLN A 43 2.41 -1.37 -10.56
N SER A 44 3.26 -2.35 -10.27
CA SER A 44 3.66 -2.65 -8.90
C SER A 44 4.60 -1.60 -8.32
N PHE A 45 4.52 -1.38 -7.01
CA PHE A 45 5.56 -0.71 -6.24
C PHE A 45 6.79 -1.63 -6.11
N THR A 46 7.99 -1.05 -6.10
CA THR A 46 9.22 -1.76 -5.71
C THR A 46 9.34 -1.82 -4.19
N ALA A 47 10.22 -2.69 -3.67
CA ALA A 47 10.46 -2.76 -2.23
C ALA A 47 11.04 -1.44 -1.68
N GLU A 48 11.95 -0.80 -2.43
CA GLU A 48 12.55 0.49 -2.07
C GLU A 48 11.48 1.59 -1.98
N GLU A 49 10.57 1.67 -2.96
CA GLU A 49 9.47 2.63 -2.94
C GLU A 49 8.54 2.40 -1.74
N LEU A 50 8.21 1.14 -1.42
CA LEU A 50 7.40 0.82 -0.25
C LEU A 50 8.12 1.20 1.05
N MET A 51 9.43 0.99 1.13
CA MET A 51 10.22 1.45 2.28
C MET A 51 10.18 2.97 2.41
N THR A 52 10.34 3.72 1.32
CA THR A 52 10.24 5.19 1.35
C THR A 52 8.83 5.66 1.73
N LEU A 53 7.77 5.02 1.21
CA LEU A 53 6.39 5.33 1.61
C LEU A 53 6.16 5.10 3.11
N SER A 54 6.77 4.06 3.69
CA SER A 54 6.67 3.78 5.13
C SER A 54 7.23 4.94 5.96
N GLN A 55 8.34 5.54 5.49
CA GLN A 55 8.97 6.71 6.11
C GLN A 55 8.12 7.97 5.94
N ILE A 56 7.61 8.24 4.72
CA ILE A 56 6.75 9.40 4.43
C ILE A 56 5.48 9.36 5.30
N TYR A 57 4.86 8.18 5.44
CA TYR A 57 3.61 8.04 6.18
C TYR A 57 3.81 7.79 7.68
N ASN A 58 5.06 7.55 8.12
CA ASN A 58 5.41 7.19 9.49
C ASN A 58 4.63 5.98 10.00
N VAL A 59 4.64 4.90 9.22
CA VAL A 59 4.01 3.61 9.55
C VAL A 59 4.97 2.47 9.20
N SER A 60 4.78 1.30 9.81
CA SER A 60 5.55 0.10 9.41
C SER A 60 5.18 -0.34 7.99
N TYR A 61 6.14 -0.82 7.20
CA TYR A 61 5.92 -1.24 5.80
C TYR A 61 4.97 -2.45 5.70
N GLU A 62 4.85 -3.26 6.75
CA GLU A 62 3.91 -4.37 6.85
C GLU A 62 2.45 -3.91 6.69
N ASN A 63 2.14 -2.66 7.05
CA ASN A 63 0.79 -2.08 6.87
C ASN A 63 0.39 -1.96 5.39
N PHE A 64 1.34 -2.06 4.46
CA PHE A 64 1.07 -2.04 3.03
C PHE A 64 0.71 -3.41 2.47
N PHE A 65 0.60 -4.47 3.28
CA PHE A 65 0.36 -5.82 2.79
C PHE A 65 -0.91 -6.44 3.38
N ILE A 66 -1.62 -7.19 2.54
CA ILE A 66 -2.73 -8.07 2.93
C ILE A 66 -2.21 -9.50 2.89
N LEU A 67 -2.37 -10.22 3.99
CA LEU A 67 -2.17 -11.67 4.06
C LEU A 67 -3.50 -12.36 3.73
N GLU A 68 -3.66 -12.81 2.49
CA GLU A 68 -4.78 -13.68 2.15
C GLU A 68 -4.49 -15.07 2.70
N VAL A 69 -5.08 -15.38 3.86
CA VAL A 69 -5.20 -16.76 4.36
C VAL A 69 -6.33 -17.47 3.60
N ALA A 70 -6.07 -18.71 3.15
CA ALA A 70 -7.09 -19.51 2.50
C ALA A 70 -8.26 -19.74 3.48
N LYS A 71 -9.49 -19.43 3.05
CA LYS A 71 -10.72 -19.57 3.84
C LYS A 71 -11.16 -21.04 4.01
N ASN A 72 -10.27 -21.93 4.42
CA ASN A 72 -10.63 -23.34 4.64
C ASN A 72 -10.83 -23.73 6.11
N GLU A 73 -10.61 -22.85 7.09
CA GLU A 73 -10.72 -23.22 8.52
C GLU A 73 -11.36 -22.18 9.44
N THR A 74 -12.49 -21.58 9.05
CA THR A 74 -13.35 -20.85 10.01
C THR A 74 -14.79 -21.35 9.99
N ASN A 75 -14.96 -22.67 10.13
CA ASN A 75 -16.24 -23.25 10.51
C ASN A 75 -16.05 -24.50 11.39
N LYS A 76 -15.35 -24.36 12.52
CA LYS A 76 -15.62 -25.24 13.67
C LYS A 76 -16.76 -24.61 14.46
N LYS A 77 -17.98 -25.05 14.17
CA LYS A 77 -19.08 -24.94 15.13
C LYS A 77 -18.63 -25.66 16.40
N GLU A 78 -18.53 -24.93 17.51
CA GLU A 78 -18.50 -25.54 18.84
C GLU A 78 -19.87 -26.17 19.09
N PRO A 79 -19.97 -27.50 19.27
CA PRO A 79 -21.18 -28.10 19.82
C PRO A 79 -21.22 -27.84 21.33
N SER A 80 -22.32 -27.24 21.76
CA SER A 80 -22.81 -27.18 23.15
C SER A 80 -22.93 -28.56 23.79
#